data_AF-A0A431KIE8-F1
#
_entry.id   AF-A0A431KIE8-F1
#
_cell.length_a   1.000
_cell.length_b   1.000
_cell.length_c   1.000
_cell.angle_alpha   90.00
_cell.angle_beta   90.00
_cell.angle_gamma   90.00
#
_symmetry.space_group_name_H-M   'P 1'
#
loop_
_entity.id
_entity.type
_entity.pdbx_description
1 polymer ?
#
loop_
_entity_poly.entity_id
_entity_poly.type
_entity_poly.pdbx_seq_one_letter_code
_entity_poly.pdbx_strand_id
1 'polypeptide(L)'
;MLFMSHSSEDDVIGDRNRLGRAHEGRFAAFDHVIELDLQVRLTVDVVPERGGVGDDASNMVEALAHAKLADLVIVVAADAASEGVDKSCMSLNASCFANAAIDLAGSSFPALKYGDQDALITAVSAVSPGKVVVVLETGAPVLTPWRDSVAAILEAWYPGQQGGTAIASLLFGDAEPGGRLPATFPARYSDVPTAKGGAASYPGVLTLSGGHVFQENYSEDVFVGYRWYDTQSLTPAFPFGFGLSYTRFDFSSLAINGRTVTATVTNNGGRGGWAVPQLYIGLSASSSISHPPKQLKGFQKLWLDAGQSKTVTFTLNDRALSYWDGNGWSVSSGCQAVFVGSSSRELPLQGQLCS
;
A
#
# COMPACT_ATOMS: atom_id res chain seq x y z
N MET A 1 1.48 -25.24 -2.11
CA MET A 1 1.63 -26.53 -2.81
C MET A 1 0.37 -27.36 -2.60
N LEU A 2 -0.59 -27.26 -3.52
CA LEU A 2 -1.43 -28.33 -4.06
C LEU A 2 -2.22 -27.72 -5.24
N PHE A 3 -2.19 -28.39 -6.40
CA PHE A 3 -3.06 -28.15 -7.56
C PHE A 3 -3.79 -29.47 -7.86
N MET A 4 -5.05 -29.40 -8.32
CA MET A 4 -5.76 -30.36 -9.20
C MET A 4 -7.16 -29.77 -9.47
N SER A 5 -7.52 -29.32 -10.68
CA SER A 5 -7.99 -30.00 -11.92
C SER A 5 -9.44 -30.54 -11.88
N HIS A 6 -10.20 -30.23 -12.93
CA HIS A 6 -11.64 -30.50 -13.19
C HIS A 6 -12.11 -31.97 -13.06
N SER A 7 -13.36 -32.21 -12.63
CA SER A 7 -14.50 -32.72 -13.46
C SER A 7 -15.72 -33.16 -12.61
N SER A 8 -16.93 -32.79 -13.06
CA SER A 8 -18.28 -33.40 -12.94
C SER A 8 -18.64 -34.38 -11.80
N GLU A 9 -19.79 -34.16 -11.14
CA GLU A 9 -21.05 -34.92 -11.32
C GLU A 9 -22.16 -34.48 -10.33
N ASP A 10 -23.38 -34.87 -10.67
CA ASP A 10 -24.69 -34.58 -10.08
C ASP A 10 -24.93 -35.09 -8.63
N ASP A 11 -26.01 -34.53 -8.06
CA ASP A 11 -26.91 -35.06 -7.03
C ASP A 11 -26.44 -35.28 -5.58
N VAL A 12 -27.08 -34.59 -4.63
CA VAL A 12 -28.19 -35.13 -3.80
C VAL A 12 -28.53 -34.15 -2.66
N ILE A 13 -29.80 -33.82 -2.57
CA ILE A 13 -30.52 -33.08 -1.52
C ILE A 13 -30.36 -33.78 -0.14
N GLY A 14 -30.09 -33.00 0.91
CA GLY A 14 -30.04 -33.49 2.29
C GLY A 14 -30.29 -32.41 3.34
N ASP A 15 -31.56 -32.06 3.53
CA ASP A 15 -32.11 -31.30 4.65
C ASP A 15 -31.75 -31.94 6.01
N ARG A 16 -31.42 -31.12 7.02
CA ARG A 16 -31.69 -31.39 8.45
C ARG A 16 -31.42 -30.16 9.34
N ASN A 17 -32.49 -29.41 9.58
CA ASN A 17 -32.75 -28.73 10.85
C ASN A 17 -32.49 -29.64 12.07
N ARG A 18 -31.81 -29.14 13.11
CA ARG A 18 -32.08 -29.55 14.50
C ARG A 18 -31.65 -28.51 15.54
N LEU A 19 -32.66 -28.09 16.29
CA LEU A 19 -32.67 -27.23 17.48
C LEU A 19 -31.90 -27.82 18.67
N GLY A 20 -31.38 -26.94 19.53
CA GLY A 20 -31.01 -27.24 20.91
C GLY A 20 -30.82 -25.96 21.74
N ARG A 21 -31.83 -25.59 22.54
CA ARG A 21 -31.74 -24.55 23.59
C ARG A 21 -31.15 -25.14 24.87
N ALA A 22 -30.41 -24.32 25.63
CA ALA A 22 -30.73 -23.91 27.02
C ALA A 22 -29.46 -23.50 27.78
N HIS A 23 -29.45 -22.28 28.34
CA HIS A 23 -29.24 -22.05 29.78
C HIS A 23 -29.52 -20.56 30.11
N GLU A 24 -30.54 -20.33 30.94
CA GLU A 24 -30.83 -19.05 31.59
C GLU A 24 -30.02 -18.91 32.88
N GLY A 25 -29.58 -17.68 33.17
CA GLY A 25 -29.12 -17.25 34.48
C GLY A 25 -29.32 -15.72 34.62
N ARG A 26 -30.21 -15.31 35.54
CA ARG A 26 -30.58 -13.91 35.81
C ARG A 26 -29.62 -13.26 36.80
N PHE A 27 -29.24 -12.00 36.55
CA PHE A 27 -28.96 -10.98 37.57
C PHE A 27 -29.55 -9.64 37.09
N ALA A 28 -30.13 -8.86 38.01
CA ALA A 28 -30.89 -7.65 37.72
C ALA A 28 -30.12 -6.36 38.08
N ALA A 29 -30.39 -5.33 37.27
CA ALA A 29 -30.34 -3.88 37.50
C ALA A 29 -28.99 -3.17 37.66
N PHE A 30 -28.64 -2.32 36.68
CA PHE A 30 -28.58 -0.85 36.82
C PHE A 30 -28.85 -0.19 35.46
N ASP A 31 -29.71 0.83 35.50
CA ASP A 31 -30.28 1.57 34.36
C ASP A 31 -29.29 2.53 33.67
N HIS A 32 -29.57 2.75 32.39
CA HIS A 32 -29.06 3.79 31.47
C HIS A 32 -27.62 3.63 30.94
N VAL A 33 -27.42 2.60 30.12
CA VAL A 33 -26.52 2.75 28.96
C VAL A 33 -27.38 3.26 27.81
N ILE A 34 -27.14 4.49 27.37
CA ILE A 34 -27.58 4.92 26.04
C ILE A 34 -26.66 4.17 25.08
N GLU A 35 -27.04 2.94 24.72
CA GLU A 35 -26.55 2.31 23.51
C GLU A 35 -27.13 3.14 22.36
N LEU A 36 -26.32 4.06 21.84
CA LEU A 36 -26.50 4.50 20.47
C LEU A 36 -26.19 3.27 19.62
N ASP A 37 -27.20 2.43 19.44
CA ASP A 37 -27.28 1.44 18.37
C ASP A 37 -27.29 2.25 17.08
N LEU A 38 -26.12 2.70 16.65
CA LEU A 38 -25.91 3.26 15.35
C LEU A 38 -26.03 2.06 14.42
N GLN A 39 -27.28 1.70 14.10
CA GLN A 39 -27.57 0.86 12.96
C GLN A 39 -27.11 1.62 11.74
N VAL A 40 -25.82 1.52 11.42
CA VAL A 40 -25.34 1.81 10.09
C VAL A 40 -26.12 0.85 9.21
N ARG A 41 -27.14 1.37 8.51
CA ARG A 41 -27.70 0.65 7.37
C ARG A 41 -26.58 0.60 6.34
N LEU A 42 -25.76 -0.44 6.43
CA LEU A 42 -24.99 -0.87 5.30
C LEU A 42 -25.97 -1.48 4.32
N THR A 43 -26.44 -0.65 3.40
CA THR A 43 -26.92 -1.16 2.12
C THR A 43 -25.67 -1.60 1.36
N VAL A 44 -25.20 -2.81 1.66
CA VAL A 44 -24.33 -3.54 0.75
C VAL A 44 -25.25 -4.03 -0.36
N ASP A 45 -25.36 -3.26 -1.44
CA ASP A 45 -25.91 -3.79 -2.69
C ASP A 45 -24.88 -4.74 -3.30
N VAL A 46 -24.76 -5.93 -2.70
CA VAL A 46 -24.16 -7.09 -3.36
C VAL A 46 -25.30 -7.80 -4.07
N VAL A 47 -25.49 -7.41 -5.33
CA VAL A 47 -26.45 -8.05 -6.22
C VAL A 47 -26.02 -9.51 -6.43
N PRO A 48 -26.84 -10.51 -6.09
CA PRO A 48 -26.50 -11.91 -6.33
C PRO A 48 -26.42 -12.18 -7.83
N GLU A 49 -25.55 -13.12 -8.19
CA GLU A 49 -25.30 -13.57 -9.55
C GLU A 49 -26.57 -13.83 -10.38
N ARG A 50 -26.91 -12.86 -11.24
CA ARG A 50 -27.43 -12.97 -12.63
C ARG A 50 -28.01 -11.61 -13.02
N GLY A 51 -27.14 -10.71 -13.49
CA GLY A 51 -27.51 -9.39 -14.01
C GLY A 51 -27.17 -8.23 -13.07
N GLY A 52 -25.90 -8.15 -12.67
CA GLY A 52 -25.41 -7.27 -11.61
C GLY A 52 -25.64 -5.77 -11.80
N VAL A 53 -25.72 -5.08 -10.66
CA VAL A 53 -25.34 -3.67 -10.53
C VAL A 53 -24.13 -3.60 -9.59
N GLY A 54 -23.04 -4.21 -10.02
CA GLY A 54 -21.72 -3.69 -9.69
C GLY A 54 -21.35 -2.79 -10.85
N ASP A 55 -21.19 -1.49 -10.61
CA ASP A 55 -20.75 -0.61 -11.68
C ASP A 55 -19.24 -0.81 -11.87
N ASP A 56 -18.85 -1.51 -12.93
CA ASP A 56 -17.46 -1.57 -13.45
C ASP A 56 -17.00 -0.23 -14.06
N ALA A 57 -17.63 0.87 -13.65
CA ALA A 57 -17.62 2.21 -14.26
C ALA A 57 -18.32 2.30 -15.64
N SER A 58 -19.17 1.35 -16.02
CA SER A 58 -20.03 1.42 -17.21
C SER A 58 -21.37 2.13 -17.02
N ASN A 59 -21.85 2.34 -15.78
CA ASN A 59 -23.14 2.94 -15.45
C ASN A 59 -23.04 4.06 -14.39
N MET A 60 -22.29 5.10 -14.76
CA MET A 60 -22.07 6.31 -13.96
C MET A 60 -23.37 6.94 -13.40
N VAL A 61 -24.47 6.90 -14.15
CA VAL A 61 -25.74 7.53 -13.72
C VAL A 61 -26.27 6.87 -12.46
N GLU A 62 -26.25 5.54 -12.43
CA GLU A 62 -26.72 4.76 -11.30
C GLU A 62 -25.78 4.89 -10.10
N ALA A 63 -24.46 4.79 -10.32
CA ALA A 63 -23.48 5.00 -9.25
C ALA A 63 -23.64 6.36 -8.55
N LEU A 64 -23.87 7.43 -9.31
CA LEU A 64 -24.10 8.77 -8.76
C LEU A 64 -25.44 8.90 -8.04
N ALA A 65 -26.47 8.20 -8.48
CA ALA A 65 -27.78 8.20 -7.81
C ALA A 65 -27.66 7.54 -6.42
N HIS A 66 -27.01 6.38 -6.34
CA HIS A 66 -26.76 5.68 -5.08
C HIS A 66 -25.85 6.47 -4.15
N ALA A 67 -24.75 7.01 -4.67
CA ALA A 67 -23.78 7.78 -3.88
C ALA A 67 -24.43 8.98 -3.16
N LYS A 68 -25.36 9.69 -3.80
CA LYS A 68 -26.07 10.85 -3.21
C LYS A 68 -26.94 10.48 -2.01
N LEU A 69 -27.43 9.25 -1.96
CA LEU A 69 -28.34 8.77 -0.92
C LEU A 69 -27.58 8.12 0.25
N ALA A 70 -26.32 7.74 0.04
CA ALA A 70 -25.54 7.00 1.02
C ALA A 70 -24.93 7.88 2.13
N ASP A 71 -24.81 7.30 3.32
CA ASP A 71 -24.08 7.90 4.45
C ASP A 71 -22.56 7.76 4.29
N LEU A 72 -22.13 6.67 3.66
CA LEU A 72 -20.75 6.34 3.32
C LEU A 72 -20.75 5.65 1.95
N VAL A 73 -19.78 5.97 1.10
CA VAL A 73 -19.60 5.31 -0.21
C VAL A 73 -18.25 4.62 -0.20
N ILE A 74 -18.23 3.31 -0.51
CA ILE A 74 -17.00 2.54 -0.66
C ILE A 74 -16.85 2.21 -2.15
N VAL A 75 -15.80 2.74 -2.77
CA VAL A 75 -15.45 2.41 -4.15
C VAL A 75 -14.29 1.43 -4.13
N VAL A 76 -14.50 0.23 -4.64
CA VAL A 76 -13.41 -0.74 -4.84
C VAL A 76 -12.88 -0.56 -6.26
N ALA A 77 -11.61 -0.24 -6.38
CA ALA A 77 -10.96 -0.03 -7.67
C ALA A 77 -9.75 -0.96 -7.80
N ALA A 78 -9.56 -1.50 -9.00
CA ALA A 78 -8.54 -2.50 -9.28
C ALA A 78 -7.79 -2.19 -10.57
N ASP A 79 -6.58 -2.72 -10.69
CA ASP A 79 -5.90 -2.83 -11.97
C ASP A 79 -6.12 -4.22 -12.59
N ALA A 80 -5.95 -4.28 -13.91
CA ALA A 80 -5.93 -5.54 -14.65
C ALA A 80 -4.49 -5.78 -15.10
N ALA A 81 -3.75 -6.62 -14.37
CA ALA A 81 -2.46 -7.10 -14.83
C ALA A 81 -2.44 -8.64 -14.83
N SER A 82 -2.08 -9.22 -15.97
CA SER A 82 -1.69 -10.62 -16.09
C SER A 82 -0.19 -10.76 -15.89
N GLU A 83 0.25 -11.90 -15.38
CA GLU A 83 1.67 -12.26 -15.36
C GLU A 83 2.27 -12.15 -16.77
N GLY A 84 3.45 -11.53 -16.89
CA GLY A 84 4.20 -11.43 -18.15
C GLY A 84 3.90 -10.21 -19.04
N VAL A 85 3.07 -9.26 -18.60
CA VAL A 85 2.81 -8.02 -19.36
C VAL A 85 3.08 -6.79 -18.49
N ASP A 86 3.89 -5.88 -19.03
CA ASP A 86 4.17 -4.59 -18.43
C ASP A 86 2.96 -3.65 -18.47
N LYS A 87 2.77 -2.87 -17.40
CA LYS A 87 1.71 -1.84 -17.38
C LYS A 87 2.05 -0.73 -18.37
N SER A 88 1.13 -0.45 -19.28
CA SER A 88 1.27 0.66 -20.24
C SER A 88 1.18 2.05 -19.59
N CYS A 89 0.48 2.17 -18.46
CA CYS A 89 0.45 3.37 -17.63
C CYS A 89 0.05 3.08 -16.18
N MET A 90 0.19 4.09 -15.31
CA MET A 90 -0.07 4.00 -13.87
C MET A 90 -1.47 4.52 -13.47
N SER A 91 -2.37 4.79 -14.41
CA SER A 91 -3.72 5.31 -14.11
C SER A 91 -4.75 4.18 -14.07
N LEU A 92 -5.88 4.42 -13.40
CA LEU A 92 -7.04 3.53 -13.36
C LEU A 92 -8.06 3.88 -14.47
N ASN A 93 -7.64 4.64 -15.48
CA ASN A 93 -8.42 4.97 -16.65
C ASN A 93 -8.56 3.75 -17.60
N ALA A 94 -9.71 3.65 -18.27
CA ALA A 94 -10.00 2.62 -19.27
C ALA A 94 -8.89 2.44 -20.33
N SER A 95 -8.24 3.53 -20.75
CA SER A 95 -7.15 3.51 -21.73
C SER A 95 -5.89 2.77 -21.26
N CYS A 96 -5.63 2.70 -19.96
CA CYS A 96 -4.52 1.89 -19.40
C CYS A 96 -4.80 0.39 -19.53
N PHE A 97 -6.07 0.00 -19.62
CA PHE A 97 -6.51 -1.38 -19.77
C PHE A 97 -6.79 -1.77 -21.23
N ALA A 98 -6.95 -0.80 -22.13
CA ALA A 98 -7.24 -1.03 -23.55
C ALA A 98 -6.14 -1.80 -24.29
N ASN A 99 -4.90 -1.73 -23.80
CA ASN A 99 -3.74 -2.45 -24.34
C ASN A 99 -3.30 -3.62 -23.46
N ALA A 100 -4.06 -3.97 -22.42
CA ALA A 100 -3.78 -5.12 -21.58
C ALA A 100 -4.14 -6.40 -22.35
N ALA A 101 -3.19 -6.84 -23.18
CA ALA A 101 -2.79 -8.23 -23.39
C ALA A 101 -2.39 -8.50 -24.84
N ILE A 102 -1.09 -8.42 -25.09
CA ILE A 102 -0.43 -9.33 -26.02
C ILE A 102 0.73 -9.92 -25.20
N ASP A 103 0.65 -11.20 -24.85
CA ASP A 103 1.78 -11.91 -24.23
C ASP A 103 2.96 -11.96 -25.23
N LEU A 104 4.19 -12.21 -24.76
CA LEU A 104 5.37 -12.46 -25.60
C LEU A 104 5.12 -13.46 -26.75
N ALA A 105 4.13 -14.36 -26.63
CA ALA A 105 3.70 -15.30 -27.66
C ALA A 105 2.61 -14.76 -28.62
N GLY A 106 2.18 -13.50 -28.50
CA GLY A 106 1.15 -12.89 -29.35
C GLY A 106 -0.29 -13.14 -28.89
N SER A 107 -0.49 -13.75 -27.72
CA SER A 107 -1.81 -14.15 -27.23
C SER A 107 -2.53 -12.98 -26.57
N SER A 108 -3.77 -12.71 -26.98
CA SER A 108 -4.65 -11.79 -26.27
C SER A 108 -5.36 -12.48 -25.12
N PHE A 109 -5.13 -11.99 -23.90
CA PHE A 109 -6.00 -12.28 -22.77
C PHE A 109 -7.31 -11.51 -22.94
N PRO A 110 -8.46 -12.04 -22.50
CA PRO A 110 -9.68 -11.24 -22.45
C PRO A 110 -9.41 -10.04 -21.56
N ALA A 111 -9.36 -8.84 -22.16
CA ALA A 111 -9.19 -7.61 -21.42
C ALA A 111 -10.26 -7.55 -20.33
N LEU A 112 -9.84 -7.49 -19.06
CA LEU A 112 -10.74 -7.10 -17.99
C LEU A 112 -11.21 -5.68 -18.34
N LYS A 113 -12.50 -5.55 -18.70
CA LYS A 113 -13.08 -4.28 -19.13
C LYS A 113 -13.48 -3.46 -17.92
N TYR A 114 -12.50 -2.98 -17.16
CA TYR A 114 -12.77 -1.89 -16.24
C TYR A 114 -13.03 -0.62 -17.07
N GLY A 115 -14.10 0.09 -16.76
CA GLY A 115 -14.35 1.44 -17.25
C GLY A 115 -13.37 2.44 -16.67
N ASP A 116 -13.65 3.74 -16.85
CA ASP A 116 -12.79 4.80 -16.31
C ASP A 116 -13.03 4.98 -14.81
N GLN A 117 -12.28 4.23 -14.00
CA GLN A 117 -12.41 4.24 -12.53
C GLN A 117 -11.93 5.56 -11.93
N ASP A 118 -10.93 6.23 -12.53
CA ASP A 118 -10.50 7.56 -12.11
C ASP A 118 -11.63 8.59 -12.28
N ALA A 119 -12.37 8.52 -13.39
CA ALA A 119 -13.54 9.36 -13.61
C ALA A 119 -14.69 9.02 -12.66
N LEU A 120 -14.95 7.73 -12.39
CA LEU A 120 -15.97 7.29 -11.44
C LEU A 120 -15.69 7.83 -10.04
N ILE A 121 -14.48 7.62 -9.51
CA ILE A 121 -14.11 8.10 -8.17
C ILE A 121 -14.23 9.62 -8.08
N THR A 122 -13.79 10.34 -9.12
CA THR A 122 -13.90 11.81 -9.19
C THR A 122 -15.36 12.25 -9.14
N ALA A 123 -16.24 11.65 -9.94
CA ALA A 123 -17.64 12.02 -10.02
C ALA A 123 -18.41 11.68 -8.73
N VAL A 124 -18.17 10.50 -8.16
CA VAL A 124 -18.76 10.05 -6.88
C VAL A 124 -18.32 10.96 -5.74
N SER A 125 -17.03 11.32 -5.68
CA SER A 125 -16.50 12.25 -4.67
C SER A 125 -17.12 13.64 -4.76
N ALA A 126 -17.46 14.11 -5.96
CA ALA A 126 -18.10 15.40 -6.16
C ALA A 126 -19.55 15.46 -5.64
N VAL A 127 -20.29 14.35 -5.68
CA VAL A 127 -21.67 14.28 -5.20
C VAL A 127 -21.79 13.84 -3.73
N SER A 128 -20.74 13.25 -3.17
CA SER A 128 -20.68 12.75 -1.78
C SER A 128 -19.41 13.24 -1.04
N PRO A 129 -19.16 14.56 -0.96
CA PRO A 129 -17.93 15.10 -0.41
C PRO A 129 -17.71 14.67 1.05
N GLY A 130 -16.51 14.21 1.36
CA GLY A 130 -16.13 13.75 2.70
C GLY A 130 -16.70 12.38 3.10
N LYS A 131 -17.40 11.67 2.20
CA LYS A 131 -18.03 10.37 2.48
C LYS A 131 -17.47 9.21 1.66
N VAL A 132 -16.47 9.44 0.82
CA VAL A 132 -15.96 8.41 -0.11
C VAL A 132 -14.72 7.75 0.45
N VAL A 133 -14.75 6.43 0.59
CA VAL A 133 -13.59 5.59 0.88
C VAL A 133 -13.25 4.81 -0.38
N VAL A 134 -11.98 4.81 -0.77
CA VAL A 134 -11.51 4.00 -1.90
C VAL A 134 -10.69 2.83 -1.41
N VAL A 135 -11.04 1.62 -1.84
CA VAL A 135 -10.22 0.42 -1.64
C VAL A 135 -9.51 0.13 -2.95
N LEU A 136 -8.18 0.11 -2.92
CA LEU A 136 -7.34 -0.20 -4.07
C LEU A 136 -6.91 -1.66 -3.99
N GLU A 137 -7.34 -2.46 -4.96
CA GLU A 137 -6.82 -3.80 -5.20
C GLU A 137 -5.84 -3.76 -6.37
N THR A 138 -4.62 -3.26 -6.13
CA THR A 138 -3.65 -3.01 -7.21
C THR A 138 -2.34 -3.78 -7.05
N GLY A 139 -1.76 -4.25 -8.16
CA GLY A 139 -0.51 -5.01 -8.13
C GLY A 139 0.77 -4.17 -7.96
N ALA A 140 0.67 -2.86 -8.18
CA ALA A 140 1.78 -1.91 -8.14
C ALA A 140 1.23 -0.49 -7.95
N PRO A 141 2.06 0.49 -7.54
CA PRO A 141 1.61 1.86 -7.36
C PRO A 141 0.84 2.41 -8.56
N VAL A 142 -0.28 3.07 -8.27
CA VAL A 142 -1.09 3.80 -9.25
C VAL A 142 -1.11 5.29 -8.91
N LEU A 143 -1.39 6.11 -9.93
CA LEU A 143 -1.69 7.52 -9.72
C LEU A 143 -3.06 7.64 -9.05
N THR A 144 -3.17 8.60 -8.14
CA THR A 144 -4.40 8.88 -7.40
C THR A 144 -4.73 10.37 -7.53
N PRO A 145 -5.14 10.85 -8.73
CA PRO A 145 -5.38 12.28 -8.96
C PRO A 145 -6.55 12.83 -8.13
N TRP A 146 -7.47 11.96 -7.70
CA TRP A 146 -8.65 12.25 -6.89
C TRP A 146 -8.41 12.12 -5.37
N ARG A 147 -7.18 11.80 -4.92
CA ARG A 147 -6.86 11.49 -3.50
C ARG A 147 -7.27 12.57 -2.50
N ASP A 148 -7.25 13.84 -2.92
CA ASP A 148 -7.59 14.98 -2.07
C ASP A 148 -9.11 15.22 -1.98
N SER A 149 -9.91 14.49 -2.77
CA SER A 149 -11.38 14.59 -2.82
C SER A 149 -12.09 13.45 -2.07
N VAL A 150 -11.35 12.42 -1.62
CA VAL A 150 -11.89 11.26 -0.89
C VAL A 150 -11.57 11.36 0.60
N ALA A 151 -12.36 10.69 1.44
CA ALA A 151 -12.18 10.67 2.88
C ALA A 151 -11.05 9.72 3.32
N ALA A 152 -10.88 8.60 2.63
CA ALA A 152 -9.84 7.62 2.94
C ALA A 152 -9.47 6.76 1.73
N ILE A 153 -8.27 6.20 1.75
CA ILE A 153 -7.77 5.21 0.79
C ILE A 153 -7.21 4.01 1.56
N LEU A 154 -7.65 2.81 1.22
CA LEU A 154 -7.12 1.55 1.70
C LEU A 154 -6.44 0.81 0.54
N GLU A 155 -5.10 0.74 0.58
CA GLU A 155 -4.36 -0.12 -0.35
C GLU A 155 -4.38 -1.57 0.15
N ALA A 156 -5.11 -2.43 -0.56
CA ALA A 156 -5.31 -3.84 -0.27
C ALA A 156 -4.42 -4.77 -1.11
N TRP A 157 -3.71 -4.23 -2.12
CA TRP A 157 -2.93 -5.01 -3.09
C TRP A 157 -3.77 -6.08 -3.79
N TYR A 158 -3.20 -7.23 -4.12
CA TYR A 158 -4.00 -8.42 -4.41
C TYR A 158 -4.16 -9.26 -3.15
N PRO A 159 -5.30 -9.18 -2.44
CA PRO A 159 -5.42 -9.67 -1.07
C PRO A 159 -5.67 -11.18 -0.96
N GLY A 160 -5.75 -11.88 -2.10
CA GLY A 160 -5.95 -13.33 -2.18
C GLY A 160 -7.35 -13.78 -1.75
N GLN A 161 -7.52 -15.09 -1.57
CA GLN A 161 -8.84 -15.74 -1.39
C GLN A 161 -9.61 -15.33 -0.11
N GLN A 162 -8.99 -14.63 0.84
CA GLN A 162 -9.65 -14.10 2.04
C GLN A 162 -9.71 -12.57 2.04
N GLY A 163 -9.48 -11.95 0.87
CA GLY A 163 -9.33 -10.52 0.75
C GLY A 163 -10.56 -9.73 1.17
N GLY A 164 -11.76 -10.13 0.72
CA GLY A 164 -13.00 -9.49 1.14
C GLY A 164 -13.18 -9.45 2.65
N THR A 165 -12.92 -10.57 3.33
CA THR A 165 -12.97 -10.67 4.81
C THR A 165 -11.94 -9.76 5.46
N ALA A 166 -10.71 -9.73 4.96
CA ALA A 166 -9.63 -8.90 5.50
C ALA A 166 -9.91 -7.40 5.32
N ILE A 167 -10.39 -7.00 4.14
CA ILE A 167 -10.79 -5.62 3.82
C ILE A 167 -11.92 -5.18 4.73
N ALA A 168 -12.98 -5.99 4.88
CA ALA A 168 -14.08 -5.68 5.78
C ALA A 168 -13.60 -5.51 7.24
N SER A 169 -12.78 -6.44 7.74
CA SER A 169 -12.25 -6.37 9.11
C SER A 169 -11.48 -5.07 9.37
N LEU A 170 -10.76 -4.56 8.37
CA LEU A 170 -10.09 -3.27 8.47
C LEU A 170 -11.11 -2.12 8.43
N LEU A 171 -11.98 -2.06 7.41
CA LEU A 171 -12.95 -0.97 7.24
C LEU A 171 -13.86 -0.76 8.46
N PHE A 172 -14.24 -1.83 9.15
CA PHE A 172 -15.05 -1.78 10.37
C PHE A 172 -14.24 -1.67 11.67
N GLY A 173 -12.92 -1.75 11.59
CA GLY A 173 -12.03 -1.60 12.73
C GLY A 173 -11.94 -2.83 13.63
N ASP A 174 -12.45 -3.99 13.20
CA ASP A 174 -12.25 -5.29 13.86
C ASP A 174 -10.76 -5.69 13.88
N ALA A 175 -10.03 -5.26 12.84
CA ALA A 175 -8.59 -5.40 12.74
C ALA A 175 -7.92 -4.02 12.62
N GLU A 176 -6.68 -3.94 13.11
CA GLU A 176 -5.87 -2.72 13.02
C GLU A 176 -5.01 -2.72 11.75
N PRO A 177 -5.05 -1.66 10.92
CA PRO A 177 -4.12 -1.50 9.82
C PRO A 177 -2.69 -1.38 10.33
N GLY A 178 -1.84 -2.32 9.91
CA GLY A 178 -0.43 -2.39 10.30
C GLY A 178 0.52 -2.53 9.12
N GLY A 179 0.06 -2.24 7.91
CA GLY A 179 0.86 -2.26 6.68
C GLY A 179 1.66 -0.97 6.51
N ARG A 180 2.83 -1.08 5.85
CA ARG A 180 3.63 0.07 5.42
C ARG A 180 4.02 -0.14 3.96
N LEU A 181 3.94 0.93 3.16
CA LEU A 181 4.15 0.86 1.72
C LEU A 181 5.57 0.36 1.40
N PRO A 182 5.72 -0.74 0.65
CA PRO A 182 7.03 -1.22 0.18
C PRO A 182 7.53 -0.42 -1.03
N ALA A 183 6.68 0.41 -1.63
CA ALA A 183 6.96 1.22 -2.81
C ALA A 183 6.52 2.68 -2.59
N THR A 184 7.07 3.59 -3.39
CA THR A 184 6.65 5.00 -3.41
C THR A 184 5.53 5.17 -4.43
N PHE A 185 4.42 5.81 -4.03
CA PHE A 185 3.36 6.18 -4.96
C PHE A 185 3.65 7.58 -5.52
N PRO A 186 3.85 7.72 -6.84
CA PRO A 186 4.13 9.01 -7.45
C PRO A 186 2.96 9.98 -7.28
N ALA A 187 3.27 11.28 -7.12
CA ALA A 187 2.28 12.33 -7.30
C ALA A 187 1.96 12.55 -8.79
N ARG A 188 2.97 12.37 -9.66
CA ARG A 188 2.87 12.48 -11.12
C ARG A 188 3.72 11.40 -11.78
N TYR A 189 3.30 10.94 -12.95
CA TYR A 189 4.09 9.98 -13.73
C TYR A 189 5.51 10.49 -14.04
N SER A 190 5.63 11.80 -14.33
CA SER A 190 6.92 12.46 -14.60
C SER A 190 7.94 12.41 -13.45
N ASP A 191 7.50 12.09 -12.24
CA ASP A 191 8.35 12.07 -11.04
C ASP A 191 9.07 10.72 -10.88
N VAL A 192 8.64 9.69 -11.62
CA VAL A 192 9.24 8.36 -11.60
C VAL A 192 10.60 8.40 -12.31
N PRO A 193 11.65 7.72 -11.79
CA PRO A 193 13.00 7.74 -12.40
C PRO A 193 12.99 7.32 -13.88
N THR A 194 12.24 6.28 -14.21
CA THR A 194 12.15 5.74 -15.58
C THR A 194 11.44 6.67 -16.55
N ALA A 195 10.50 7.51 -16.08
CA ALA A 195 9.81 8.47 -16.92
C ALA A 195 10.76 9.56 -17.45
N LYS A 196 11.77 9.95 -16.67
CA LYS A 196 12.78 10.94 -17.07
C LYS A 196 13.75 10.40 -18.12
N GLY A 197 14.08 9.11 -18.06
CA GLY A 197 14.93 8.44 -19.06
C GLY A 197 14.22 8.07 -20.36
N GLY A 198 12.88 8.20 -20.40
CA GLY A 198 12.06 7.90 -21.57
C GLY A 198 12.14 6.42 -21.99
N ALA A 199 11.86 6.15 -23.26
CA ALA A 199 11.85 4.79 -23.80
C ALA A 199 13.17 4.03 -23.60
N ALA A 200 14.31 4.74 -23.53
CA ALA A 200 15.60 4.09 -23.29
C ALA A 200 15.74 3.54 -21.85
N SER A 201 14.99 4.07 -20.88
CA SER A 201 14.97 3.53 -19.51
C SER A 201 13.81 2.58 -19.27
N TYR A 202 12.64 2.83 -19.85
CA TYR A 202 11.50 1.91 -19.79
C TYR A 202 10.53 2.17 -20.95
N PRO A 203 10.08 1.15 -21.70
CA PRO A 203 10.38 -0.30 -21.56
C PRO A 203 11.64 -0.76 -22.33
N GLY A 204 12.55 0.17 -22.63
CA GLY A 204 13.72 -0.09 -23.48
C GLY A 204 13.46 0.21 -24.95
N VAL A 205 14.56 0.28 -25.71
CA VAL A 205 14.54 0.47 -27.16
C VAL A 205 14.93 -0.83 -27.86
N LEU A 206 14.18 -1.21 -28.89
CA LEU A 206 14.52 -2.37 -29.70
C LEU A 206 15.83 -2.11 -30.45
N THR A 207 16.83 -2.93 -30.18
CA THR A 207 18.09 -2.95 -30.93
C THR A 207 18.11 -4.19 -31.81
N LEU A 208 18.55 -4.04 -33.07
CA LEU A 208 18.61 -5.13 -34.06
C LEU A 208 19.99 -5.80 -34.12
N SER A 209 20.96 -5.30 -33.35
CA SER A 209 22.32 -5.83 -33.30
C SER A 209 22.39 -7.06 -32.40
N GLY A 210 22.40 -8.25 -33.00
CA GLY A 210 22.53 -9.54 -32.30
C GLY A 210 21.22 -10.30 -32.06
N GLY A 211 20.11 -9.84 -32.64
CA GLY A 211 18.75 -10.36 -32.42
C GLY A 211 17.79 -9.23 -32.02
N HIS A 212 16.51 -9.54 -31.85
CA HIS A 212 15.54 -8.60 -31.30
C HIS A 212 15.75 -8.47 -29.78
N VAL A 213 16.64 -7.56 -29.35
CA VAL A 213 16.94 -7.33 -27.93
C VAL A 213 16.43 -5.94 -27.54
N PHE A 214 15.55 -5.88 -26.53
CA PHE A 214 15.23 -4.62 -25.86
C PHE A 214 16.43 -4.22 -25.00
N GLN A 215 17.01 -3.04 -25.28
CA GLN A 215 18.07 -2.48 -24.46
C GLN A 215 17.47 -1.41 -23.54
N GLU A 216 17.63 -1.62 -22.24
CA GLU A 216 17.26 -0.67 -21.19
C GLU A 216 18.50 -0.06 -20.55
N ASN A 217 18.43 1.22 -20.22
CA ASN A 217 19.47 1.98 -19.54
C ASN A 217 18.97 2.46 -18.18
N TYR A 218 19.60 1.92 -17.12
CA TYR A 218 19.26 2.19 -15.73
C TYR A 218 20.04 3.42 -15.27
N SER A 219 19.76 4.55 -15.94
CA SER A 219 20.47 5.82 -15.76
C SER A 219 20.23 6.48 -14.40
N GLU A 220 19.20 6.05 -13.68
CA GLU A 220 18.93 6.40 -12.30
C GLU A 220 19.89 5.74 -11.29
N ASP A 221 20.70 4.76 -11.73
CA ASP A 221 21.71 4.08 -10.91
C ASP A 221 21.11 3.57 -9.58
N VAL A 222 21.77 3.79 -8.44
CA VAL A 222 21.28 3.41 -7.11
C VAL A 222 20.10 4.25 -6.61
N PHE A 223 19.71 5.31 -7.34
CA PHE A 223 18.63 6.22 -6.95
C PHE A 223 17.27 5.70 -7.41
N VAL A 224 16.87 4.52 -6.93
CA VAL A 224 15.60 3.87 -7.24
C VAL A 224 14.59 4.02 -6.10
N GLY A 225 13.30 4.21 -6.45
CA GLY A 225 12.23 4.37 -5.48
C GLY A 225 12.42 5.62 -4.61
N TYR A 226 12.17 5.56 -3.30
CA TYR A 226 12.32 6.74 -2.42
C TYR A 226 13.71 7.40 -2.46
N ARG A 227 14.76 6.65 -2.83
CA ARG A 227 16.10 7.20 -3.03
C ARG A 227 16.10 8.26 -4.13
N TRP A 228 15.41 8.00 -5.24
CA TRP A 228 15.17 8.97 -6.31
C TRP A 228 14.50 10.23 -5.77
N TYR A 229 13.35 10.05 -5.11
CA TYR A 229 12.50 11.15 -4.65
C TYR A 229 13.23 12.02 -3.62
N ASP A 230 14.03 11.40 -2.75
CA ASP A 230 14.84 12.11 -1.78
C ASP A 230 15.96 12.91 -2.48
N THR A 231 16.69 12.29 -3.41
CA THR A 231 17.78 12.96 -4.15
C THR A 231 17.27 14.12 -5.00
N GLN A 232 16.12 13.94 -5.65
CA GLN A 232 15.52 14.96 -6.52
C GLN A 232 14.66 15.98 -5.74
N SER A 233 14.54 15.83 -4.41
CA SER A 233 13.64 16.66 -3.57
C SER A 233 12.19 16.68 -4.06
N LEU A 234 11.71 15.55 -4.60
CA LEU A 234 10.34 15.36 -5.05
C LEU A 234 9.42 14.97 -3.89
N THR A 235 8.16 15.39 -3.97
CA THR A 235 7.11 15.03 -3.01
C THR A 235 6.24 13.94 -3.61
N PRO A 236 6.29 12.68 -3.12
CA PRO A 236 5.41 11.62 -3.60
C PRO A 236 3.99 11.82 -3.09
N ALA A 237 3.00 11.16 -3.72
CA ALA A 237 1.64 11.08 -3.17
C ALA A 237 1.65 10.31 -1.84
N PHE A 238 2.30 9.15 -1.83
CA PHE A 238 2.53 8.37 -0.61
C PHE A 238 3.99 7.89 -0.57
N PRO A 239 4.76 8.24 0.47
CA PRO A 239 6.18 7.91 0.53
C PRO A 239 6.43 6.45 0.91
N PHE A 240 7.62 5.95 0.60
CA PHE A 240 8.06 4.63 1.06
C PHE A 240 7.98 4.50 2.58
N GLY A 241 7.52 3.34 3.04
CA GLY A 241 7.37 3.04 4.46
C GLY A 241 6.18 3.75 5.11
N PHE A 242 5.35 4.50 4.37
CA PHE A 242 4.15 5.15 4.88
C PHE A 242 3.03 4.16 5.16
N GLY A 243 2.19 4.44 6.15
CA GLY A 243 0.95 3.73 6.40
C GLY A 243 0.31 4.23 7.68
N LEU A 244 -0.98 4.55 7.61
CA LEU A 244 -1.73 5.06 8.75
C LEU A 244 -2.10 3.92 9.73
N SER A 245 -2.67 4.33 10.85
CA SER A 245 -3.18 3.49 11.93
C SER A 245 -4.45 4.18 12.48
N TYR A 246 -5.36 3.41 13.07
CA TYR A 246 -6.48 3.94 13.85
C TYR A 246 -6.04 4.43 15.24
N THR A 247 -4.77 4.20 15.61
CA THR A 247 -4.12 4.84 16.75
C THR A 247 -2.93 5.68 16.29
N ARG A 248 -2.23 6.32 17.23
CA ARG A 248 -1.09 7.21 16.97
C ARG A 248 0.13 6.75 17.76
N PHE A 249 1.32 6.98 17.18
CA PHE A 249 2.59 6.56 17.77
C PHE A 249 3.58 7.70 17.81
N ASP A 250 4.17 7.93 18.98
CA ASP A 250 5.25 8.90 19.18
C ASP A 250 6.60 8.20 19.30
N PHE A 251 7.63 8.87 18.82
CA PHE A 251 9.02 8.40 18.84
C PHE A 251 9.86 9.34 19.72
N SER A 252 10.62 8.77 20.64
CA SER A 252 11.46 9.53 21.58
C SER A 252 12.73 8.77 21.97
N SER A 253 13.56 9.40 22.80
CA SER A 253 14.69 8.75 23.49
C SER A 253 15.65 8.02 22.55
N LEU A 254 16.09 8.70 21.48
CA LEU A 254 17.12 8.17 20.59
C LEU A 254 18.44 8.02 21.36
N ALA A 255 19.00 6.82 21.36
CA ALA A 255 20.35 6.57 21.87
C ALA A 255 21.16 5.75 20.86
N ILE A 256 22.41 6.16 20.65
CA ILE A 256 23.36 5.55 19.71
C ILE A 256 24.59 5.15 20.51
N ASN A 257 24.83 3.84 20.63
CA ASN A 257 25.94 3.27 21.39
C ASN A 257 26.74 2.34 20.48
N GLY A 258 27.85 2.84 19.94
CA GLY A 258 28.62 2.13 18.93
C GLY A 258 27.76 1.79 17.72
N ARG A 259 27.54 0.50 17.46
CA ARG A 259 26.73 -0.01 16.34
C ARG A 259 25.27 -0.28 16.69
N THR A 260 24.83 0.11 17.88
CA THR A 260 23.47 -0.12 18.37
C THR A 260 22.71 1.20 18.44
N VAL A 261 21.59 1.28 17.71
CA VAL A 261 20.65 2.40 17.74
C VAL A 261 19.39 1.96 18.45
N THR A 262 18.94 2.72 19.43
CA THR A 262 17.69 2.45 20.15
C THR A 262 16.78 3.67 20.12
N ALA A 263 15.48 3.44 20.14
CA ALA A 263 14.46 4.47 20.25
C ALA A 263 13.25 3.94 21.02
N THR A 264 12.56 4.81 21.75
CA THR A 264 11.30 4.47 22.42
C THR A 264 10.12 4.85 21.54
N VAL A 265 9.17 3.93 21.42
CA VAL A 265 7.94 4.09 20.65
C VAL A 265 6.77 3.94 21.61
N THR A 266 5.88 4.93 21.61
CA THR A 266 4.74 5.02 22.52
C THR A 266 3.45 5.07 21.73
N ASN A 267 2.47 4.23 22.06
CA ASN A 267 1.12 4.39 21.55
C ASN A 267 0.38 5.44 22.39
N ASN A 268 0.13 6.61 21.82
CA ASN A 268 -0.52 7.73 22.51
C ASN A 268 -2.01 7.89 22.12
N GLY A 269 -2.57 6.93 21.38
CA GLY A 269 -4.00 6.91 21.05
C GLY A 269 -4.83 6.04 21.99
N GLY A 270 -6.11 5.91 21.68
CA GLY A 270 -7.12 5.26 22.54
C GLY A 270 -7.31 3.76 22.31
N ARG A 271 -6.58 3.14 21.38
CA ARG A 271 -6.69 1.70 21.06
C ARG A 271 -5.32 1.08 20.80
N GLY A 272 -5.23 -0.24 20.95
CA GLY A 272 -4.02 -0.98 20.60
C GLY A 272 -3.75 -0.94 19.10
N GLY A 273 -2.48 -1.03 18.71
CA GLY A 273 -2.14 -1.09 17.29
C GLY A 273 -0.70 -1.46 16.95
N TRP A 274 -0.45 -1.56 15.64
CA TRP A 274 0.83 -1.96 15.07
C TRP A 274 1.72 -0.75 14.75
N ALA A 275 2.78 -0.56 15.52
CA ALA A 275 3.86 0.36 15.18
C ALA A 275 4.90 -0.34 14.29
N VAL A 276 5.47 0.40 13.34
CA VAL A 276 6.60 -0.05 12.50
C VAL A 276 7.71 0.99 12.50
N PRO A 277 8.54 1.06 13.55
CA PRO A 277 9.72 1.92 13.58
C PRO A 277 10.72 1.53 12.49
N GLN A 278 11.22 2.53 11.76
CA GLN A 278 12.14 2.38 10.63
C GLN A 278 13.42 3.17 10.91
N LEU A 279 14.57 2.51 10.77
CA LEU A 279 15.90 3.09 10.87
C LEU A 279 16.46 3.34 9.47
N TYR A 280 16.84 4.59 9.21
CA TYR A 280 17.54 5.00 8.01
C TYR A 280 18.94 5.53 8.33
N ILE A 281 19.89 5.24 7.46
CA ILE A 281 21.27 5.74 7.52
C ILE A 281 21.57 6.57 6.28
N GLY A 282 22.02 7.81 6.48
CA GLY A 282 22.64 8.64 5.45
C GLY A 282 24.15 8.44 5.49
N LEU A 283 24.71 7.90 4.41
CA LEU A 283 26.16 7.73 4.35
C LEU A 283 26.84 9.08 4.11
N SER A 284 27.97 9.31 4.79
CA SER A 284 28.84 10.45 4.51
C SER A 284 29.22 10.47 3.04
N ALA A 285 29.09 11.62 2.40
CA ALA A 285 29.50 11.78 1.01
C ALA A 285 31.02 11.54 0.90
N SER A 286 31.42 10.57 0.08
CA SER A 286 32.80 10.47 -0.39
C SER A 286 32.96 11.30 -1.66
N SER A 287 34.16 11.84 -1.93
CA SER A 287 34.39 12.72 -3.10
C SER A 287 34.24 12.01 -4.45
N SER A 288 34.13 10.68 -4.48
CA SER A 288 34.12 9.87 -5.71
C SER A 288 32.82 9.12 -5.99
N ILE A 289 31.94 8.93 -5.00
CA ILE A 289 30.72 8.13 -5.17
C ILE A 289 29.52 8.87 -4.55
N SER A 290 28.49 9.07 -5.36
CA SER A 290 27.23 9.65 -4.91
C SER A 290 26.41 8.62 -4.13
N HIS A 291 25.76 9.04 -3.06
CA HIS A 291 24.94 8.18 -2.22
C HIS A 291 23.51 8.71 -2.13
N PRO A 292 22.50 7.82 -2.04
CA PRO A 292 21.17 8.24 -1.64
C PRO A 292 21.23 9.00 -0.31
N PRO A 293 20.46 10.10 -0.14
CA PRO A 293 20.49 10.91 1.07
C PRO A 293 20.31 10.10 2.36
N LYS A 294 19.51 9.03 2.28
CA LYS A 294 19.31 8.05 3.34
C LYS A 294 18.88 6.71 2.77
N GLN A 295 19.12 5.65 3.54
CA GLN A 295 18.79 4.29 3.16
C GLN A 295 18.22 3.51 4.35
N LEU A 296 17.12 2.79 4.16
CA LEU A 296 16.55 1.90 5.19
C LEU A 296 17.58 0.81 5.55
N LYS A 297 17.89 0.68 6.85
CA LYS A 297 18.83 -0.32 7.39
C LYS A 297 18.24 -1.21 8.47
N GLY A 298 17.04 -0.90 8.95
CA GLY A 298 16.32 -1.78 9.87
C GLY A 298 14.89 -1.32 10.04
N PHE A 299 14.01 -2.25 10.38
CA PHE A 299 12.65 -1.97 10.83
C PHE A 299 12.20 -3.08 11.78
N GLN A 300 11.24 -2.77 12.65
CA GLN A 300 10.61 -3.75 13.54
C GLN A 300 9.11 -3.52 13.53
N LYS A 301 8.31 -4.59 13.56
CA LYS A 301 6.86 -4.49 13.73
C LYS A 301 6.52 -4.95 15.14
N LEU A 302 5.79 -4.13 15.89
CA LEU A 302 5.41 -4.44 17.27
C LEU A 302 3.99 -3.97 17.55
N TRP A 303 3.28 -4.76 18.35
CA TRP A 303 2.00 -4.37 18.93
C TRP A 303 2.24 -3.51 20.17
N LEU A 304 1.47 -2.45 20.31
CA LEU A 304 1.40 -1.61 21.50
C LEU A 304 -0.06 -1.38 21.89
N ASP A 305 -0.41 -1.74 23.12
CA ASP A 305 -1.70 -1.33 23.71
C ASP A 305 -1.75 0.19 23.91
N ALA A 306 -2.94 0.76 24.10
CA ALA A 306 -3.10 2.18 24.37
C ALA A 306 -2.26 2.62 25.58
N GLY A 307 -1.46 3.67 25.43
CA GLY A 307 -0.52 4.16 26.46
C GLY A 307 0.77 3.34 26.62
N GLN A 308 0.92 2.20 25.95
CA GLN A 308 2.11 1.36 26.08
C GLN A 308 3.32 1.98 25.37
N SER A 309 4.48 1.89 26.02
CA SER A 309 5.78 2.23 25.43
C SER A 309 6.66 0.99 25.31
N LYS A 310 7.43 0.86 24.21
CA LYS A 310 8.50 -0.13 24.05
C LYS A 310 9.75 0.51 23.44
N THR A 311 10.91 0.02 23.84
CA THR A 311 12.19 0.38 23.20
C THR A 311 12.47 -0.60 22.07
N VAL A 312 12.72 -0.07 20.86
CA VAL A 312 13.22 -0.82 19.72
C VAL A 312 14.74 -0.69 19.62
N THR A 313 15.40 -1.75 19.18
CA THR A 313 16.86 -1.85 19.11
C THR A 313 17.30 -2.32 17.73
N PHE A 314 18.12 -1.54 17.05
CA PHE A 314 18.69 -1.87 15.75
C PHE A 314 20.21 -2.03 15.88
N THR A 315 20.74 -3.16 15.41
CA THR A 315 22.18 -3.41 15.38
C THR A 315 22.69 -3.32 13.94
N LEU A 316 23.66 -2.45 13.71
CA LEU A 316 24.25 -2.21 12.39
C LEU A 316 25.50 -3.08 12.21
N ASN A 317 25.53 -3.90 11.17
CA ASN A 317 26.74 -4.59 10.72
C ASN A 317 27.50 -3.74 9.69
N ASP A 318 28.68 -4.18 9.26
CA ASP A 318 29.48 -3.48 8.25
C ASP A 318 28.67 -3.19 6.98
N ARG A 319 27.89 -4.20 6.54
CA ARG A 319 27.03 -4.12 5.36
C ARG A 319 26.02 -2.97 5.44
N ALA A 320 25.49 -2.68 6.63
CA ALA A 320 24.56 -1.58 6.82
C ALA A 320 25.23 -0.21 6.57
N LEU A 321 26.55 -0.12 6.71
CA LEU A 321 27.36 1.08 6.49
C LEU A 321 28.14 1.03 5.18
N SER A 322 27.99 -0.01 4.35
CA SER A 322 28.74 -0.17 3.10
C SER A 322 28.05 0.39 1.86
N TYR A 323 28.86 0.76 0.88
CA TYR A 323 28.50 1.00 -0.52
C TYR A 323 29.38 0.14 -1.45
N TRP A 324 28.97 -0.04 -2.71
CA TRP A 324 29.75 -0.74 -3.73
C TRP A 324 30.59 0.26 -4.51
N ASP A 325 31.89 0.03 -4.65
CA ASP A 325 32.82 0.97 -5.30
C ASP A 325 33.25 0.55 -6.72
N GLY A 326 32.63 -0.50 -7.26
CA GLY A 326 33.01 -1.11 -8.54
C GLY A 326 33.85 -2.37 -8.38
N ASN A 327 34.62 -2.49 -7.30
CA ASN A 327 35.49 -3.64 -7.03
C ASN A 327 35.04 -4.46 -5.81
N GLY A 328 34.34 -3.84 -4.86
CA GLY A 328 33.93 -4.50 -3.63
C GLY A 328 32.97 -3.68 -2.77
N TRP A 329 32.60 -4.28 -1.64
CA TRP A 329 31.89 -3.57 -0.58
C TRP A 329 32.88 -2.82 0.29
N SER A 330 32.70 -1.50 0.37
CA SER A 330 33.52 -0.60 1.18
C SER A 330 32.66 0.02 2.27
N VAL A 331 33.12 -0.05 3.53
CA VAL A 331 32.45 0.56 4.67
C VAL A 331 32.70 2.07 4.64
N SER A 332 31.62 2.85 4.69
CA SER A 332 31.71 4.31 4.77
C SER A 332 32.45 4.75 6.03
N SER A 333 33.44 5.62 5.86
CA SER A 333 34.18 6.23 6.96
C SER A 333 33.50 7.51 7.46
N GLY A 334 33.88 7.96 8.65
CA GLY A 334 33.35 9.18 9.25
C GLY A 334 31.97 9.00 9.91
N CYS A 335 31.31 10.13 10.18
CA CYS A 335 30.02 10.14 10.84
C CYS A 335 28.88 9.90 9.85
N GLN A 336 28.07 8.88 10.10
CA GLN A 336 26.88 8.58 9.30
C GLN A 336 25.65 9.21 9.96
N ALA A 337 24.77 9.82 9.18
CA ALA A 337 23.52 10.38 9.69
C ALA A 337 22.56 9.24 10.05
N VAL A 338 21.91 9.33 11.21
CA VAL A 338 20.96 8.35 11.72
C VAL A 338 19.58 9.00 11.79
N PHE A 339 18.57 8.32 11.26
CA PHE A 339 17.18 8.77 11.31
C PHE A 339 16.26 7.64 11.75
N VAL A 340 15.34 7.91 12.67
CA VAL A 340 14.33 6.95 13.11
C VAL A 340 12.93 7.58 13.09
N GLY A 341 11.96 6.83 12.59
CA GLY A 341 10.56 7.26 12.56
C GLY A 341 9.59 6.25 11.96
N SER A 342 8.42 6.73 11.54
CA SER A 342 7.29 5.95 11.03
C SER A 342 7.30 5.74 9.52
N SER A 343 8.04 6.53 8.75
CA SER A 343 8.17 6.39 7.29
C SER A 343 9.43 7.09 6.77
N SER A 344 9.73 6.98 5.49
CA SER A 344 10.86 7.69 4.86
C SER A 344 10.73 9.23 4.89
N ARG A 345 9.55 9.78 5.22
CA ARG A 345 9.28 11.23 5.30
C ARG A 345 8.85 11.70 6.69
N GLU A 346 8.67 10.79 7.64
CA GLU A 346 8.34 11.10 9.04
C GLU A 346 9.44 10.54 9.94
N LEU A 347 10.49 11.34 10.12
CA LEU A 347 11.73 10.95 10.83
C LEU A 347 12.04 11.95 11.96
N PRO A 348 11.25 11.93 13.06
CA PRO A 348 11.37 12.89 14.15
C PRO A 348 12.67 12.73 14.95
N LEU A 349 13.30 11.55 14.93
CA LEU A 349 14.54 11.29 15.65
C LEU A 349 15.73 11.32 14.70
N GLN A 350 16.72 12.15 15.01
CA GLN A 350 17.93 12.31 14.23
C GLN A 350 19.17 12.30 15.12
N GLY A 351 20.27 11.75 14.61
CA GLY A 351 21.54 11.71 15.31
C GLY A 351 22.69 11.38 14.36
N GLN A 352 23.85 11.10 14.93
CA GLN A 352 25.03 10.71 14.17
C GLN A 352 25.69 9.49 14.81
N LEU A 353 26.15 8.58 13.95
CA LEU A 353 26.98 7.44 14.30
C LEU A 353 28.38 7.72 13.76
N CYS A 354 29.31 8.10 14.64
CA CYS A 354 30.72 8.29 14.32
C CYS A 354 31.48 7.04 14.75
N SER A 355 32.18 6.42 13.81
CA SER A 355 33.09 5.30 14.06
C SER A 355 34.48 5.74 14.49
#